data_AF-S4H0G6-F1
#
_entry.id   AF-S4H0G6-F1
#
_cell.length_a   1.000
_cell.length_b   1.000
_cell.length_c   1.000
_cell.angle_alpha   90.00
_cell.angle_beta   90.00
_cell.angle_gamma   90.00
#
_symmetry.space_group_name_H-M   'P 1'
#
loop_
_entity.id
_entity.type
_entity.pdbx_description
1 polymer ?
#
loop_
_entity_poly.entity_id
_entity_poly.type
_entity_poly.pdbx_seq_one_letter_code
_entity_poly.pdbx_strand_id
1 'polypeptide(L)'
;MSVVVKDDSDSGNLIVCAKGAPDVLLSYCTRIAVAGAVRPLTDGDREEILANVEKLSGEAYRTLAMAYRPLGVDSLAKVSGMVSNAAGQIADVAEQSDVLESDLIWNGMVAIIDPPRIEVRDSVAQAHRAGIRTVMITGDHPLTAARIASDLGIIGKDEHALTGDELDELLSRDDDNIAFDDAISKVSVYARVAPEHKLAIVSSLQRQGNIVAMTGDGVNDAPAVKSADIGVAMGITGTEVTKESAKMILADDNFSTIVAAVREGRGIFDNIRKFLRYLLSSNVGEVFTVFGGVVFAGALGITQPNSVGVTLPLLATQLLWINLLTDAAPALAMGVDPQTDDVMNRRPRRLTDSVIDKPMWGDIVFIGVIMAAITLIGMDMHLAGGLFTDRSTTVLTHAAQMTHARTMGFTILVFAQMLNALASRSHLQSVFVGLFANRWLWGAIAVSVVLQLAVIYIPFLNGPFGTVPLDFMEWVECLGLSMVVLIASELRKCVLRFIAKRKAASSVAMSA
;
A
#
# COMPACT_ATOMS: atom_id res chain seq x y z
N MET A 1 34.08 -23.05 4.77
CA MET A 1 33.99 -24.07 3.69
C MET A 1 35.40 -24.45 3.33
N SER A 2 35.72 -25.73 3.41
CA SER A 2 36.98 -26.29 2.95
C SER A 2 36.76 -27.39 1.93
N VAL A 3 37.78 -27.63 1.11
CA VAL A 3 37.87 -28.79 0.21
C VAL A 3 39.24 -29.42 0.39
N VAL A 4 39.28 -30.74 0.33
CA VAL A 4 40.55 -31.47 0.28
C VAL A 4 40.82 -31.82 -1.17
N VAL A 5 41.98 -31.43 -1.67
CA VAL A 5 42.40 -31.71 -3.04
C VAL A 5 43.76 -32.40 -3.02
N LYS A 6 44.02 -33.15 -4.09
CA LYS A 6 45.32 -33.78 -4.31
C LYS A 6 46.22 -32.80 -5.06
N ASP A 7 47.40 -32.53 -4.52
CA ASP A 7 48.39 -31.66 -5.14
C ASP A 7 49.38 -32.49 -5.94
N ASP A 8 49.22 -32.50 -7.27
CA ASP A 8 50.12 -33.20 -8.18
C ASP A 8 51.53 -32.59 -8.21
N SER A 9 51.69 -31.35 -7.74
CA SER A 9 53.01 -30.69 -7.63
C SER A 9 53.79 -31.11 -6.38
N ASP A 10 53.12 -31.68 -5.36
CA ASP A 10 53.72 -32.17 -4.13
C ASP A 10 53.55 -33.70 -3.99
N SER A 11 54.03 -34.45 -4.99
CA SER A 11 54.02 -35.92 -4.99
C SER A 11 52.63 -36.56 -4.80
N GLY A 12 51.55 -35.82 -5.08
CA GLY A 12 50.18 -36.29 -4.85
C GLY A 12 49.74 -36.24 -3.38
N ASN A 13 50.40 -35.43 -2.55
CA ASN A 13 49.96 -35.17 -1.18
C ASN A 13 48.65 -34.38 -1.17
N LEU A 14 47.89 -34.53 -0.11
CA LEU A 14 46.64 -33.84 0.10
C LEU A 14 46.87 -32.44 0.69
N ILE A 15 46.10 -31.48 0.21
CA ILE A 15 46.04 -30.11 0.72
C ILE A 15 44.58 -29.75 1.02
N VAL A 16 44.37 -29.14 2.19
CA VAL A 16 43.08 -28.53 2.55
C VAL A 16 43.10 -27.09 2.05
N CYS A 17 42.11 -26.70 1.26
CA CYS A 17 41.90 -25.33 0.83
C CYS A 17 40.61 -24.80 1.46
N ALA A 18 40.71 -23.77 2.29
CA ALA A 18 39.60 -23.19 3.02
C ALA A 18 39.31 -21.76 2.54
N LYS A 19 38.02 -21.43 2.45
CA LYS A 19 37.54 -20.06 2.29
C LYS A 19 36.45 -19.73 3.31
N GLY A 20 36.42 -18.47 3.74
CA GLY A 20 35.48 -18.02 4.75
C GLY A 20 35.55 -16.52 5.04
N ALA A 21 34.79 -16.10 6.05
CA ALA A 21 34.87 -14.75 6.59
C ALA A 21 36.27 -14.53 7.21
N PRO A 22 36.95 -13.40 6.94
CA PRO A 22 38.31 -13.17 7.43
C PRO A 22 38.48 -13.27 8.93
N ASP A 23 37.58 -12.64 9.69
CA ASP A 23 37.51 -12.66 11.16
C ASP A 23 37.42 -14.08 11.72
N VAL A 24 36.58 -14.92 11.11
CA VAL A 24 36.39 -16.31 11.52
C VAL A 24 37.60 -17.17 11.12
N LEU A 25 38.02 -17.11 9.85
CA LEU A 25 39.08 -17.97 9.32
C LEU A 25 40.45 -17.68 9.96
N LEU A 26 40.71 -16.44 10.38
CA LEU A 26 41.91 -16.06 11.13
C LEU A 26 42.04 -16.84 12.43
N SER A 27 40.95 -17.19 13.11
CA SER A 27 41.00 -17.93 14.37
C SER A 27 41.53 -19.37 14.19
N TYR A 28 41.41 -19.92 12.98
CA TYR A 28 41.92 -21.24 12.61
C TYR A 28 43.33 -21.22 12.01
N CYS A 29 43.91 -20.03 11.78
CA CYS A 29 45.23 -19.87 11.18
C CYS A 29 46.33 -19.71 12.23
N THR A 30 47.43 -20.44 12.07
CA THR A 30 48.64 -20.37 12.93
C THR A 30 49.86 -19.83 12.17
N ARG A 31 49.82 -19.86 10.84
CA ARG A 31 50.91 -19.51 9.95
C ARG A 31 50.42 -18.58 8.84
N ILE A 32 51.34 -17.90 8.17
CA ILE A 32 51.07 -17.00 7.05
C ILE A 32 52.09 -17.20 5.94
N ALA A 33 51.62 -17.19 4.69
CA ALA A 33 52.45 -17.20 3.50
C ALA A 33 52.73 -15.76 3.04
N VAL A 34 53.99 -15.35 3.04
CA VAL A 34 54.43 -14.01 2.61
C VAL A 34 55.55 -14.17 1.58
N ALA A 35 55.35 -13.63 0.37
CA ALA A 35 56.32 -13.68 -0.73
C ALA A 35 56.89 -15.09 -1.02
N GLY A 36 56.05 -16.13 -0.88
CA GLY A 36 56.43 -17.52 -1.11
C GLY A 36 57.06 -18.24 0.09
N ALA A 37 57.28 -17.57 1.22
CA ALA A 37 57.76 -18.16 2.46
C ALA A 37 56.64 -18.31 3.50
N VAL A 38 56.58 -19.45 4.18
CA VAL A 38 55.63 -19.69 5.28
C VAL A 38 56.31 -19.41 6.61
N ARG A 39 55.71 -18.55 7.43
CA ARG A 39 56.19 -18.23 8.79
C ARG A 39 55.05 -18.24 9.82
N PRO A 40 55.34 -18.29 11.12
CA PRO A 40 54.31 -18.12 12.16
C PRO A 40 53.54 -16.80 11.98
N LEU A 41 52.23 -16.86 12.18
CA LEU A 41 51.34 -15.70 12.17
C LEU A 41 51.54 -14.93 13.49
N THR A 42 51.95 -13.67 13.41
CA THR A 42 52.16 -12.82 14.60
C THR A 42 50.92 -11.99 14.91
N ASP A 43 50.82 -11.46 16.13
CA ASP A 43 49.69 -10.60 16.52
C ASP A 43 49.64 -9.31 15.67
N GLY A 44 50.79 -8.75 15.30
CA GLY A 44 50.85 -7.60 14.38
C GLY A 44 50.29 -7.91 12.98
N ASP A 45 50.51 -9.12 12.46
CA ASP A 45 49.90 -9.55 11.19
C ASP A 45 48.37 -9.66 11.32
N ARG A 46 47.88 -10.17 12.46
CA ARG A 46 46.44 -10.29 12.73
C ARG A 46 45.79 -8.91 12.74
N GLU A 47 46.39 -7.96 13.44
CA GLU A 47 45.92 -6.58 13.50
C GLU A 47 45.93 -5.91 12.11
N GLU A 48 46.99 -6.09 11.33
CA GLU A 48 47.07 -5.52 9.97
C GLU A 48 46.03 -6.11 9.01
N ILE A 49 45.82 -7.43 9.06
CA ILE A 49 44.79 -8.09 8.24
C ILE A 49 43.40 -7.58 8.62
N LEU A 50 43.09 -7.51 9.92
CA LEU A 50 41.80 -7.02 10.39
C LEU A 50 41.58 -5.54 10.03
N ALA A 51 42.61 -4.70 10.14
CA ALA A 51 42.54 -3.30 9.72
C ALA A 51 42.27 -3.15 8.21
N ASN A 52 42.86 -4.01 7.38
CA ASN A 52 42.59 -4.02 5.94
C ASN A 52 41.17 -4.52 5.62
N VAL A 53 40.67 -5.51 6.36
CA VAL A 53 39.27 -5.98 6.25
C VAL A 53 38.31 -4.86 6.62
N GLU A 54 38.59 -4.13 7.70
CA GLU A 54 37.79 -2.98 8.15
C GLU A 54 37.77 -1.88 7.09
N LYS A 55 38.93 -1.52 6.55
CA LYS A 55 39.06 -0.53 5.47
C LYS A 55 38.23 -0.92 4.23
N LEU A 56 38.39 -2.15 3.74
CA LEU A 56 37.68 -2.63 2.55
C LEU A 56 36.17 -2.75 2.79
N SER A 57 35.77 -3.17 3.99
CA SER A 57 34.36 -3.20 4.41
C SER A 57 33.76 -1.79 4.45
N GLY A 58 34.54 -0.80 4.90
CA GLY A 58 34.17 0.62 4.85
C GLY A 58 34.02 1.18 3.44
N GLU A 59 34.69 0.57 2.46
CA GLU A 59 34.51 0.83 1.02
C GLU A 59 33.39 -0.01 0.38
N ALA A 60 32.59 -0.72 1.18
CA ALA A 60 31.49 -1.61 0.79
C ALA A 60 31.90 -2.89 0.03
N TYR A 61 33.17 -3.29 0.10
CA TYR A 61 33.58 -4.59 -0.41
C TYR A 61 33.21 -5.72 0.55
N ARG A 62 32.74 -6.83 -0.01
CA ARG A 62 32.67 -8.13 0.66
C ARG A 62 34.04 -8.80 0.59
N THR A 63 34.63 -9.03 1.75
CA THR A 63 35.94 -9.69 1.88
C THR A 63 35.79 -11.20 2.08
N LEU A 64 36.57 -11.99 1.36
CA LEU A 64 36.65 -13.44 1.49
C LEU A 64 38.11 -13.83 1.72
N ALA A 65 38.38 -14.49 2.85
CA ALA A 65 39.69 -15.00 3.17
C ALA A 65 39.93 -16.37 2.54
N MET A 66 41.19 -16.63 2.22
CA MET A 66 41.67 -17.90 1.68
C MET A 66 42.84 -18.37 2.53
N ALA A 67 42.76 -19.61 2.98
CA ALA A 67 43.81 -20.28 3.73
C ALA A 67 43.97 -21.71 3.24
N TYR A 68 45.15 -22.30 3.45
CA TYR A 68 45.40 -23.68 3.06
C TYR A 68 46.25 -24.41 4.09
N ARG A 69 46.19 -25.74 4.10
CA ARG A 69 47.05 -26.59 4.92
C ARG A 69 47.51 -27.81 4.13
N PRO A 70 48.81 -27.92 3.83
CA PRO A 70 49.39 -29.15 3.33
C PRO A 70 49.33 -30.21 4.44
N LEU A 71 48.75 -31.38 4.15
CA LEU A 71 48.64 -32.48 5.11
C LEU A 71 49.87 -33.41 5.09
N GLY A 72 50.70 -33.33 4.03
CA GLY A 72 51.91 -34.15 3.88
C GLY A 72 51.63 -35.65 3.76
N VAL A 73 50.39 -36.03 3.42
CA VAL A 73 49.95 -37.42 3.26
C VAL A 73 49.16 -37.57 1.97
N ASP A 74 49.26 -38.72 1.33
CA ASP A 74 48.58 -39.10 0.08
C ASP A 74 47.13 -39.59 0.28
N SER A 75 46.73 -39.81 1.53
CA SER A 75 45.44 -40.37 1.91
C SER A 75 44.96 -39.77 3.23
N LEU A 76 43.66 -39.43 3.26
CA LEU A 76 43.00 -38.87 4.44
C LEU A 76 43.08 -39.82 5.66
N ALA A 77 43.23 -41.14 5.46
CA ALA A 77 43.30 -42.12 6.55
C ALA A 77 44.63 -42.04 7.33
N LYS A 78 45.64 -41.39 6.75
CA LYS A 78 46.95 -41.16 7.36
C LYS A 78 47.02 -39.81 8.09
N VAL A 79 45.95 -39.01 8.05
CA VAL A 79 45.88 -37.72 8.75
C VAL A 79 45.72 -37.96 10.24
N SER A 80 46.59 -37.36 11.05
CA SER A 80 46.55 -37.48 12.50
C SER A 80 45.24 -36.89 13.06
N GLY A 81 44.47 -37.71 13.78
CA GLY A 81 43.19 -37.31 14.38
C GLY A 81 41.94 -37.74 13.61
N MET A 82 42.07 -38.21 12.36
CA MET A 82 40.96 -38.76 11.58
C MET A 82 40.63 -40.18 12.03
N VAL A 83 39.34 -40.44 12.27
CA VAL A 83 38.78 -41.74 12.64
C VAL A 83 38.34 -42.47 11.38
N SER A 84 38.89 -43.66 11.18
CA SER A 84 38.45 -44.60 10.15
C SER A 84 37.51 -45.64 10.75
N ASN A 85 36.52 -46.07 9.98
CA ASN A 85 35.65 -47.18 10.35
C ASN A 85 36.43 -48.52 10.34
N ALA A 86 35.78 -49.60 10.82
CA ALA A 86 36.38 -50.93 10.92
C ALA A 86 36.84 -51.52 9.56
N ALA A 87 36.41 -50.94 8.43
CA ALA A 87 36.82 -51.33 7.08
C ALA A 87 37.98 -50.48 6.52
N GLY A 88 38.57 -49.58 7.32
CA GLY A 88 39.65 -48.70 6.90
C GLY A 88 39.20 -47.55 5.98
N GLN A 89 37.89 -47.30 5.90
CA GLN A 89 37.31 -46.17 5.19
C GLN A 89 37.02 -45.05 6.18
N ILE A 90 37.19 -43.81 5.76
CA ILE A 90 37.01 -42.65 6.61
C ILE A 90 35.51 -42.44 6.78
N ALA A 91 35.06 -42.35 8.03
CA ALA A 91 33.68 -41.94 8.34
C ALA A 91 33.45 -40.53 7.79
N ASP A 92 32.18 -40.15 7.56
CA ASP A 92 31.82 -38.94 6.82
C ASP A 92 32.77 -37.75 7.11
N VAL A 93 33.49 -37.31 6.07
CA VAL A 93 34.55 -36.29 6.17
C VAL A 93 33.98 -34.98 6.72
N ALA A 94 32.68 -34.74 6.52
CA ALA A 94 31.98 -33.57 7.06
C ALA A 94 31.86 -33.59 8.59
N GLU A 95 31.77 -34.77 9.23
CA GLU A 95 31.68 -34.89 10.70
C GLU A 95 33.03 -34.70 11.41
N GLN A 96 34.13 -34.66 10.65
CA GLN A 96 35.50 -34.55 11.17
C GLN A 96 36.19 -33.28 10.66
N SER A 97 35.40 -32.26 10.27
CA SER A 97 35.88 -30.98 9.73
C SER A 97 36.86 -30.27 10.65
N ASP A 98 36.68 -30.36 11.97
CA ASP A 98 37.52 -29.67 12.97
C ASP A 98 38.98 -30.13 12.93
N VAL A 99 39.22 -31.39 12.54
CA VAL A 99 40.57 -31.94 12.37
C VAL A 99 41.25 -31.35 11.14
N LEU A 100 40.48 -31.14 10.06
CA LEU A 100 40.97 -30.66 8.77
C LEU A 100 41.09 -29.14 8.71
N GLU A 101 40.17 -28.41 9.34
CA GLU A 101 40.08 -26.94 9.34
C GLU A 101 40.88 -26.30 10.50
N SER A 102 41.92 -26.96 10.99
CA SER A 102 42.83 -26.44 12.02
C SER A 102 44.25 -26.20 11.48
N ASP A 103 45.06 -25.40 12.18
CA ASP A 103 46.48 -25.13 11.84
C ASP A 103 46.70 -24.65 10.39
N LEU A 104 45.79 -23.81 9.91
CA LEU A 104 45.79 -23.30 8.54
C LEU A 104 46.90 -22.25 8.33
N ILE A 105 47.37 -22.17 7.08
CA ILE A 105 48.28 -21.14 6.58
C ILE A 105 47.44 -20.08 5.88
N TRP A 106 47.45 -18.85 6.40
CA TRP A 106 46.83 -17.71 5.76
C TRP A 106 47.52 -17.41 4.43
N ASN A 107 46.76 -17.36 3.33
CA ASN A 107 47.29 -17.06 2.00
C ASN A 107 46.97 -15.64 1.56
N GLY A 108 45.77 -15.15 1.89
CA GLY A 108 45.33 -13.82 1.52
C GLY A 108 43.82 -13.65 1.57
N MET A 109 43.35 -12.51 1.08
CA MET A 109 41.93 -12.22 0.95
C MET A 109 41.62 -11.59 -0.40
N VAL A 110 40.40 -11.77 -0.87
CA VAL A 110 39.85 -11.09 -2.04
C VAL A 110 38.69 -10.21 -1.61
N ALA A 111 38.56 -9.05 -2.25
CA ALA A 111 37.50 -8.09 -2.04
C ALA A 111 36.62 -8.05 -3.28
N ILE A 112 35.32 -8.28 -3.12
CA ILE A 112 34.33 -8.31 -4.20
C ILE A 112 33.22 -7.35 -3.82
N ILE A 113 32.74 -6.53 -4.75
CA ILE A 113 31.63 -5.61 -4.49
C ILE A 113 30.39 -6.06 -5.26
N ASP A 114 29.24 -6.04 -4.59
CA ASP A 114 27.93 -6.10 -5.24
C ASP A 114 27.37 -4.68 -5.31
N PRO A 115 27.48 -4.00 -6.46
CA PRO A 115 27.15 -2.58 -6.54
C PRO A 115 25.64 -2.38 -6.32
N PRO A 116 25.23 -1.40 -5.48
CA PRO A 116 23.82 -1.11 -5.29
C PRO A 116 23.20 -0.60 -6.59
N ARG A 117 21.96 -1.00 -6.84
CA ARG A 117 21.14 -0.49 -7.95
C ARG A 117 20.85 0.99 -7.73
N ILE A 118 21.32 1.83 -8.65
CA ILE A 118 21.23 3.30 -8.53
C ILE A 118 19.78 3.80 -8.39
N GLU A 119 18.82 3.10 -9.02
CA GLU A 119 17.39 3.41 -8.96
C GLU A 119 16.79 3.23 -7.54
N VAL A 120 17.42 2.42 -6.68
CA VAL A 120 16.95 2.16 -5.32
C VAL A 120 17.09 3.41 -4.47
N ARG A 121 18.12 4.23 -4.68
CA ARG A 121 18.34 5.46 -3.93
C ARG A 121 17.18 6.46 -4.11
N ASP A 122 16.74 6.66 -5.35
CA ASP A 122 15.60 7.55 -5.64
C ASP A 122 14.30 7.02 -5.04
N SER A 123 14.12 5.69 -5.06
CA SER A 123 12.97 5.02 -4.47
C SER A 123 12.95 5.13 -2.94
N VAL A 124 14.10 4.99 -2.26
CA VAL A 124 14.25 5.21 -0.81
C VAL A 124 13.93 6.66 -0.46
N ALA A 125 14.46 7.62 -1.22
CA ALA A 125 14.17 9.04 -1.01
C ALA A 125 12.67 9.35 -1.16
N GLN A 126 12.00 8.70 -2.12
CA GLN A 126 10.56 8.84 -2.31
C GLN A 126 9.75 8.18 -1.19
N ALA A 127 10.18 7.01 -0.69
CA ALA A 127 9.57 6.36 0.45
C ALA A 127 9.67 7.24 1.71
N HIS A 128 10.85 7.81 1.99
CA HIS A 128 11.08 8.73 3.09
C HIS A 128 10.22 10.01 2.97
N ARG A 129 10.11 10.59 1.76
CA ARG A 129 9.21 11.73 1.50
C ARG A 129 7.75 11.40 1.80
N ALA A 130 7.34 10.17 1.49
CA ALA A 130 6.01 9.64 1.77
C ALA A 130 5.79 9.22 3.23
N GLY A 131 6.76 9.46 4.11
CA GLY A 131 6.74 9.10 5.52
C GLY A 131 6.80 7.59 5.78
N ILE A 132 7.33 6.82 4.82
CA ILE A 132 7.53 5.38 4.92
C ILE A 132 8.96 5.16 5.38
N ARG A 133 9.14 4.43 6.47
CA ARG A 133 10.45 4.03 6.96
C ARG A 133 10.95 2.83 6.17
N THR A 134 12.15 2.93 5.60
CA THR A 134 12.83 1.80 4.96
C THR A 134 13.75 1.12 5.97
N VAL A 135 13.74 -0.21 5.98
CA VAL A 135 14.59 -1.03 6.85
C VAL A 135 15.37 -2.01 5.99
N MET A 136 16.68 -2.10 6.21
CA MET A 136 17.57 -3.05 5.56
C MET A 136 17.84 -4.23 6.50
N ILE A 137 17.67 -5.45 5.99
CA ILE A 137 18.00 -6.69 6.69
C ILE A 137 18.93 -7.48 5.76
N THR A 138 20.16 -7.77 6.20
CA THR A 138 21.16 -8.47 5.39
C THR A 138 21.96 -9.49 6.20
N GLY A 139 22.54 -10.46 5.50
CA GLY A 139 23.53 -11.40 6.04
C GLY A 139 24.97 -10.87 5.96
N ASP A 140 25.20 -9.70 5.38
CA ASP A 140 26.53 -9.11 5.22
C ASP A 140 27.12 -8.60 6.53
N HIS A 141 28.41 -8.23 6.49
CA HIS A 141 29.12 -7.64 7.61
C HIS A 141 28.48 -6.30 8.02
N PRO A 142 28.40 -5.97 9.33
CA PRO A 142 27.74 -4.75 9.82
C PRO A 142 28.26 -3.45 9.20
N LEU A 143 29.58 -3.32 9.02
CA LEU A 143 30.20 -2.15 8.39
C LEU A 143 29.77 -2.00 6.92
N THR A 144 29.77 -3.09 6.16
CA THR A 144 29.33 -3.12 4.76
C THR A 144 27.85 -2.76 4.66
N ALA A 145 27.02 -3.35 5.52
CA ALA A 145 25.58 -3.08 5.58
C ALA A 145 25.30 -1.60 5.87
N ALA A 146 25.93 -1.03 6.90
CA ALA A 146 25.78 0.38 7.25
C ALA A 146 26.25 1.31 6.11
N ARG A 147 27.35 0.97 5.43
CA ARG A 147 27.86 1.75 4.30
C ARG A 147 26.88 1.77 3.13
N ILE A 148 26.39 0.59 2.71
CA ILE A 148 25.41 0.45 1.62
C ILE A 148 24.11 1.18 1.98
N ALA A 149 23.63 1.02 3.23
CA ALA A 149 22.44 1.70 3.70
C ALA A 149 22.59 3.23 3.69
N SER A 150 23.77 3.75 4.03
CA SER A 150 24.07 5.18 3.94
C SER A 150 24.13 5.68 2.49
N ASP A 151 24.71 4.90 1.57
CA ASP A 151 24.74 5.24 0.13
C ASP A 151 23.36 5.28 -0.51
N LEU A 152 22.48 4.37 -0.09
CA LEU A 152 21.07 4.33 -0.51
C LEU A 152 20.20 5.38 0.18
N GLY A 153 20.72 6.03 1.24
CA GLY A 153 19.99 7.04 2.00
C GLY A 153 18.96 6.47 2.97
N ILE A 154 19.10 5.21 3.40
CA ILE A 154 18.26 4.55 4.41
C ILE A 154 18.58 5.11 5.81
N ILE A 155 19.86 5.35 6.10
CA ILE A 155 20.35 5.90 7.37
C ILE A 155 21.30 7.08 7.13
N GLY A 156 21.54 7.89 8.18
CA GLY A 156 22.60 8.90 8.20
C GLY A 156 24.01 8.31 8.12
N LYS A 157 25.03 9.16 8.02
CA LYS A 157 26.45 8.73 7.91
C LYS A 157 27.01 8.12 9.20
N ASP A 158 26.46 8.51 10.35
CA ASP A 158 26.97 8.14 11.68
C ASP A 158 26.07 7.08 12.38
N GLU A 159 25.10 6.53 11.66
CA GLU A 159 24.21 5.50 12.19
C GLU A 159 24.80 4.09 11.96
N HIS A 160 24.64 3.21 12.95
CA HIS A 160 25.22 1.86 12.94
C HIS A 160 24.16 0.79 12.65
N ALA A 161 24.63 -0.38 12.18
CA ALA A 161 23.81 -1.58 12.01
C ALA A 161 23.80 -2.41 13.29
N LEU A 162 22.63 -2.91 13.70
CA LEU A 162 22.51 -3.92 14.75
C LEU A 162 22.86 -5.30 14.18
N THR A 163 23.58 -6.09 14.95
CA THR A 163 23.98 -7.46 14.60
C THR A 163 22.99 -8.50 15.14
N GLY A 164 22.99 -9.70 14.56
CA GLY A 164 22.20 -10.83 15.08
C GLY A 164 22.49 -11.13 16.56
N ASP A 165 23.76 -11.10 16.97
CA ASP A 165 24.15 -11.38 18.36
C ASP A 165 23.60 -10.32 19.34
N GLU A 166 23.59 -9.04 18.94
CA GLU A 166 22.98 -7.97 19.73
C GLU A 166 21.46 -8.10 19.80
N LEU A 167 20.82 -8.56 18.73
CA LEU A 167 19.39 -8.85 18.73
C LEU A 167 19.05 -10.00 19.70
N ASP A 168 19.86 -11.06 19.71
CA ASP A 168 19.70 -12.17 20.66
C ASP A 168 19.88 -11.70 22.11
N GLU A 169 20.87 -10.84 22.38
CA GLU A 169 21.04 -10.25 23.70
C GLU A 169 19.82 -9.44 24.12
N LEU A 170 19.28 -8.60 23.22
CA LEU A 170 18.08 -7.81 23.48
C LEU A 170 16.84 -8.67 23.72
N LEU A 171 16.68 -9.76 22.97
CA LEU A 171 15.59 -10.73 23.14
C LEU A 171 15.70 -11.49 24.47
N SER A 172 16.93 -11.75 24.94
CA SER A 172 17.17 -12.47 26.20
C SER A 172 17.02 -11.62 27.46
N ARG A 173 17.05 -10.29 27.32
CA ARG A 173 17.10 -9.35 28.46
C ARG A 173 15.77 -9.13 29.19
N ASP A 174 14.63 -9.37 28.54
CA ASP A 174 13.33 -8.98 29.11
C ASP A 174 12.18 -9.86 28.59
N ASP A 175 11.32 -10.36 29.50
CA ASP A 175 10.18 -11.22 29.16
C ASP A 175 9.14 -10.51 28.26
N ASP A 176 9.03 -9.18 28.38
CA ASP A 176 8.03 -8.36 27.70
C ASP A 176 8.54 -7.71 26.39
N ASN A 177 9.77 -7.99 25.95
CA ASN A 177 10.39 -7.44 24.72
C ASN A 177 10.47 -5.89 24.66
N ILE A 178 10.41 -5.18 25.79
CA ILE A 178 10.38 -3.70 25.80
C ILE A 178 11.67 -3.10 25.23
N ALA A 179 12.83 -3.59 25.68
CA ALA A 179 14.13 -3.14 25.19
C ALA A 179 14.33 -3.44 23.70
N PHE A 180 13.84 -4.60 23.24
CA PHE A 180 13.83 -4.97 21.84
C PHE A 180 12.97 -4.00 21.03
N ASP A 181 11.73 -3.76 21.44
CA ASP A 181 10.80 -2.88 20.72
C ASP A 181 11.32 -1.43 20.64
N ASP A 182 11.95 -0.91 21.70
CA ASP A 182 12.60 0.41 21.68
C ASP A 182 13.77 0.47 20.68
N ALA A 183 14.63 -0.57 20.64
CA ALA A 183 15.72 -0.66 19.68
C ALA A 183 15.21 -0.72 18.23
N ILE A 184 14.21 -1.57 17.95
CA ILE A 184 13.61 -1.71 16.62
C ILE A 184 12.97 -0.40 16.15
N SER A 185 12.43 0.41 17.06
CA SER A 185 11.83 1.70 16.72
C SER A 185 12.85 2.73 16.19
N LYS A 186 14.14 2.57 16.53
CA LYS A 186 15.23 3.52 16.19
C LYS A 186 16.15 3.02 15.08
N VAL A 187 16.42 1.72 15.01
CA VAL A 187 17.44 1.17 14.09
C VAL A 187 16.83 0.66 12.80
N SER A 188 17.40 1.08 11.66
CA SER A 188 16.90 0.75 10.32
C SER A 188 17.80 -0.20 9.53
N VAL A 189 18.91 -0.68 10.11
CA VAL A 189 19.84 -1.63 9.46
C VAL A 189 20.17 -2.77 10.41
N TYR A 190 19.96 -3.99 9.93
CA TYR A 190 20.26 -5.24 10.65
C TYR A 190 21.18 -6.12 9.81
N ALA A 191 22.28 -6.59 10.40
CA ALA A 191 23.34 -7.34 9.74
C ALA A 191 23.55 -8.71 10.41
N ARG A 192 24.05 -9.69 9.63
CA ARG A 192 24.22 -11.10 10.08
C ARG A 192 22.95 -11.68 10.74
N VAL A 193 21.79 -11.41 10.14
CA VAL A 193 20.47 -11.70 10.72
C VAL A 193 20.04 -13.14 10.44
N ALA A 194 19.62 -13.86 11.49
CA ALA A 194 19.05 -15.21 11.37
C ALA A 194 17.56 -15.17 10.94
N PRO A 195 17.00 -16.27 10.41
CA PRO A 195 15.59 -16.32 9.99
C PRO A 195 14.60 -15.89 11.10
N GLU A 196 14.86 -16.30 12.35
CA GLU A 196 14.04 -16.04 13.53
C GLU A 196 14.01 -14.54 13.87
N HIS A 197 15.15 -13.85 13.71
CA HIS A 197 15.25 -12.42 13.92
C HIS A 197 14.38 -11.64 12.95
N LYS A 198 14.29 -12.06 11.68
CA LYS A 198 13.43 -11.37 10.69
C LYS A 198 11.97 -11.38 11.12
N LEU A 199 11.49 -12.53 11.61
CA LEU A 199 10.14 -12.66 12.15
C LEU A 199 9.94 -11.80 13.41
N ALA A 200 10.93 -11.77 14.31
CA ALA A 200 10.88 -10.95 15.53
C ALA A 200 10.81 -9.45 15.21
N ILE A 201 11.59 -8.97 14.24
CA ILE A 201 11.59 -7.58 13.78
C ILE A 201 10.20 -7.21 13.21
N VAL A 202 9.64 -8.05 12.33
CA VAL A 202 8.29 -7.83 11.77
C VAL A 202 7.25 -7.76 12.89
N SER A 203 7.28 -8.71 13.82
CA SER A 203 6.34 -8.79 14.94
C SER A 203 6.43 -7.56 15.85
N SER A 204 7.65 -7.08 16.13
CA SER A 204 7.87 -5.87 16.92
C SER A 204 7.29 -4.63 16.24
N LEU A 205 7.58 -4.42 14.96
CA LEU A 205 7.04 -3.29 14.20
C LEU A 205 5.50 -3.32 14.14
N GLN A 206 4.89 -4.51 14.02
CA GLN A 206 3.44 -4.71 14.06
C GLN A 206 2.85 -4.39 15.44
N ARG A 207 3.49 -4.84 16.54
CA ARG A 207 3.07 -4.49 17.93
C ARG A 207 3.06 -2.99 18.18
N GLN A 208 4.00 -2.27 17.56
CA GLN A 208 4.06 -0.81 17.61
C GLN A 208 2.98 -0.11 16.76
N GLY A 209 2.10 -0.86 16.09
CA GLY A 209 0.99 -0.36 15.29
C GLY A 209 1.38 0.05 13.87
N ASN A 210 2.55 -0.36 13.38
CA ASN A 210 2.95 -0.12 12.00
C ASN A 210 2.39 -1.19 11.05
N ILE A 211 2.15 -0.81 9.80
CA ILE A 211 1.90 -1.75 8.71
C ILE A 211 3.24 -2.13 8.09
N VAL A 212 3.59 -3.40 8.14
CA VAL A 212 4.90 -3.89 7.72
C VAL A 212 4.82 -4.57 6.37
N ALA A 213 5.61 -4.08 5.42
CA ALA A 213 5.90 -4.79 4.19
C ALA A 213 7.27 -5.47 4.30
N MET A 214 7.32 -6.78 4.13
CA MET A 214 8.57 -7.55 4.19
C MET A 214 8.85 -8.22 2.85
N THR A 215 10.06 -8.01 2.34
CA THR A 215 10.57 -8.69 1.15
C THR A 215 11.32 -9.96 1.52
N GLY A 216 11.23 -10.99 0.68
CA GLY A 216 12.04 -12.19 0.81
C GLY A 216 12.22 -12.93 -0.52
N ASP A 217 13.31 -13.68 -0.62
CA ASP A 217 13.63 -14.50 -1.79
C ASP A 217 13.89 -15.97 -1.41
N GLY A 218 14.47 -16.22 -0.24
CA GLY A 218 14.78 -17.55 0.26
C GLY A 218 13.66 -18.21 1.05
N VAL A 219 13.73 -19.54 1.18
CA VAL A 219 12.83 -20.34 2.05
C VAL A 219 12.88 -19.86 3.51
N ASN A 220 14.05 -19.37 3.92
CA ASN A 220 14.30 -18.80 5.25
C ASN A 220 13.47 -17.53 5.52
N ASP A 221 13.03 -16.82 4.47
CA ASP A 221 12.24 -15.61 4.62
C ASP A 221 10.73 -15.90 4.66
N ALA A 222 10.32 -17.10 4.24
CA ALA A 222 8.91 -17.45 4.11
C ALA A 222 8.09 -17.23 5.40
N PRO A 223 8.57 -17.57 6.62
CA PRO A 223 7.82 -17.30 7.84
C PRO A 223 7.55 -15.81 8.06
N ALA A 224 8.57 -14.97 7.83
CA ALA A 224 8.49 -13.54 8.10
C ALA A 224 7.73 -12.79 6.98
N VAL A 225 7.88 -13.21 5.72
CA VAL A 225 7.05 -12.77 4.58
C VAL A 225 5.58 -13.09 4.83
N LYS A 226 5.26 -14.29 5.33
CA LYS A 226 3.88 -14.70 5.64
C LYS A 226 3.29 -13.91 6.80
N SER A 227 4.10 -13.61 7.82
CA SER A 227 3.66 -12.87 9.01
C SER A 227 3.43 -11.38 8.74
N ALA A 228 4.12 -10.81 7.75
CA ALA A 228 3.99 -9.40 7.41
C ALA A 228 2.58 -9.04 6.90
N ASP A 229 2.16 -7.79 7.16
CA ASP A 229 0.89 -7.28 6.63
C ASP A 229 0.88 -7.33 5.11
N ILE A 230 2.03 -7.08 4.49
CA ILE A 230 2.26 -7.25 3.05
C ILE A 230 3.59 -8.02 2.85
N GLY A 231 3.51 -9.34 2.73
CA GLY A 231 4.63 -10.15 2.27
C GLY A 231 4.89 -9.94 0.77
N VAL A 232 6.15 -9.71 0.39
CA VAL A 232 6.60 -9.45 -0.97
C VAL A 232 7.66 -10.47 -1.37
N ALA A 233 7.42 -11.25 -2.42
CA ALA A 233 8.39 -12.22 -2.94
C ALA A 233 9.07 -11.72 -4.21
N MET A 234 10.33 -12.12 -4.40
CA MET A 234 11.05 -11.95 -5.66
C MET A 234 10.51 -12.92 -6.71
N GLY A 235 10.22 -12.43 -7.91
CA GLY A 235 9.65 -13.22 -9.00
C GLY A 235 10.69 -14.06 -9.74
N ILE A 236 11.91 -13.54 -9.90
CA ILE A 236 12.98 -14.21 -10.65
C ILE A 236 13.86 -15.03 -9.70
N THR A 237 14.41 -14.42 -8.66
CA THR A 237 15.30 -15.11 -7.71
C THR A 237 14.57 -15.84 -6.58
N GLY A 238 13.30 -15.52 -6.35
CA GLY A 238 12.56 -16.05 -5.22
C GLY A 238 12.18 -17.52 -5.38
N THR A 239 12.26 -18.27 -4.28
CA THR A 239 11.81 -19.66 -4.22
C THR A 239 10.29 -19.75 -4.28
N GLU A 240 9.75 -20.88 -4.76
CA GLU A 240 8.30 -21.09 -4.84
C GLU A 240 7.64 -21.02 -3.45
N VAL A 241 8.31 -21.51 -2.41
CA VAL A 241 7.82 -21.43 -1.02
C VAL A 241 7.63 -19.97 -0.58
N THR A 242 8.55 -19.08 -0.95
CA THR A 242 8.46 -17.65 -0.63
C THR A 242 7.36 -16.97 -1.43
N LYS A 243 7.21 -17.31 -2.72
CA LYS A 243 6.14 -16.78 -3.58
C LYS A 243 4.75 -17.17 -3.09
N GLU A 244 4.55 -18.42 -2.68
CA GLU A 244 3.29 -18.90 -2.09
C GLU A 244 2.97 -18.25 -0.74
N SER A 245 4.00 -17.80 -0.01
CA SER A 245 3.86 -17.12 1.27
C SER A 245 3.54 -15.63 1.15
N ALA A 246 3.77 -15.03 -0.01
CA ALA A 246 3.65 -13.59 -0.24
C ALA A 246 2.24 -13.17 -0.73
N LYS A 247 1.89 -11.91 -0.46
CA LYS A 247 0.67 -11.26 -1.00
C LYS A 247 0.95 -10.52 -2.30
N MET A 248 2.22 -10.23 -2.59
CA MET A 248 2.69 -9.54 -3.79
C MET A 248 3.94 -10.22 -4.31
N ILE A 249 4.07 -10.35 -5.63
CA ILE A 249 5.27 -10.90 -6.29
C ILE A 249 5.82 -9.83 -7.23
N LEU A 250 7.12 -9.53 -7.10
CA LEU A 250 7.82 -8.59 -7.97
C LEU A 250 8.30 -9.32 -9.22
N ALA A 251 7.64 -9.09 -10.35
CA ALA A 251 8.01 -9.76 -11.61
C ALA A 251 9.42 -9.38 -12.11
N ASP A 252 9.98 -8.26 -11.64
CA ASP A 252 11.23 -7.66 -12.07
C ASP A 252 12.33 -7.63 -10.99
N ASP A 253 12.05 -8.17 -9.80
CA ASP A 253 12.97 -8.17 -8.66
C ASP A 253 13.47 -6.76 -8.27
N ASN A 254 12.66 -5.72 -8.49
CA ASN A 254 13.05 -4.33 -8.25
C ASN A 254 12.33 -3.70 -7.05
N PHE A 255 13.09 -3.19 -6.08
CA PHE A 255 12.57 -2.44 -4.94
C PHE A 255 11.71 -1.22 -5.36
N SER A 256 12.06 -0.58 -6.48
CA SER A 256 11.33 0.58 -7.01
C SER A 256 9.87 0.25 -7.32
N THR A 257 9.58 -1.00 -7.68
CA THR A 257 8.24 -1.51 -7.97
C THR A 257 7.36 -1.55 -6.72
N ILE A 258 7.96 -1.77 -5.53
CA ILE A 258 7.25 -1.68 -4.24
C ILE A 258 6.76 -0.24 -4.02
N VAL A 259 7.64 0.75 -4.24
CA VAL A 259 7.30 2.17 -4.04
C VAL A 259 6.22 2.62 -5.05
N ALA A 260 6.31 2.15 -6.30
CA ALA A 260 5.26 2.34 -7.30
C ALA A 260 3.92 1.70 -6.87
N ALA A 261 3.94 0.48 -6.35
CA ALA A 261 2.73 -0.19 -5.85
C ALA A 261 2.11 0.55 -4.66
N VAL A 262 2.92 1.14 -3.77
CA VAL A 262 2.40 2.00 -2.68
C VAL A 262 1.73 3.25 -3.24
N ARG A 263 2.32 3.90 -4.26
CA ARG A 263 1.68 5.05 -4.94
C ARG A 263 0.33 4.66 -5.53
N GLU A 264 0.28 3.52 -6.21
CA GLU A 264 -0.95 3.02 -6.83
C GLU A 264 -2.01 2.69 -5.79
N GLY A 265 -1.65 1.96 -4.72
CA GLY A 265 -2.56 1.64 -3.63
C GLY A 265 -3.14 2.87 -2.94
N ARG A 266 -2.32 3.93 -2.76
CA ARG A 266 -2.78 5.23 -2.25
C ARG A 266 -3.77 5.90 -3.20
N GLY A 267 -3.55 5.81 -4.51
CA GLY A 267 -4.48 6.33 -5.53
C GLY A 267 -5.81 5.60 -5.56
N ILE A 268 -5.77 4.27 -5.56
CA ILE A 268 -6.97 3.42 -5.49
C ILE A 268 -7.78 3.75 -4.24
N PHE A 269 -7.13 3.92 -3.09
CA PHE A 269 -7.83 4.27 -1.86
C PHE A 269 -8.52 5.65 -1.92
N ASP A 270 -7.89 6.66 -2.53
CA ASP A 270 -8.55 7.95 -2.75
C ASP A 270 -9.76 7.82 -3.66
N ASN A 271 -9.65 7.02 -4.73
CA ASN A 271 -10.77 6.73 -5.62
C ASN A 271 -11.90 5.98 -4.90
N ILE A 272 -11.57 5.08 -3.96
CA ILE A 272 -12.55 4.43 -3.08
C ILE A 272 -13.33 5.48 -2.28
N ARG A 273 -12.64 6.43 -1.67
CA ARG A 273 -13.31 7.50 -0.91
C ARG A 273 -14.18 8.39 -1.79
N LYS A 274 -13.77 8.67 -3.04
CA LYS A 274 -14.56 9.46 -3.99
C LYS A 274 -15.88 8.76 -4.33
N PHE A 275 -15.85 7.48 -4.71
CA PHE A 275 -17.09 6.78 -5.07
C PHE A 275 -17.97 6.53 -3.83
N LEU A 276 -17.38 6.27 -2.65
CA LEU A 276 -18.15 6.15 -1.41
C LEU A 276 -18.88 7.46 -1.08
N ARG A 277 -18.23 8.61 -1.30
CA ARG A 277 -18.87 9.93 -1.12
C ARG A 277 -20.07 10.06 -2.03
N TYR A 278 -19.88 9.74 -3.30
CA TYR A 278 -20.95 9.76 -4.30
C TYR A 278 -22.12 8.83 -3.90
N LEU A 279 -21.90 7.52 -3.82
CA LEU A 279 -22.94 6.53 -3.56
C LEU A 279 -23.68 6.79 -2.24
N LEU A 280 -22.96 7.12 -1.16
CA LEU A 280 -23.62 7.37 0.12
C LEU A 280 -24.43 8.67 0.10
N SER A 281 -23.95 9.72 -0.56
CA SER A 281 -24.73 10.95 -0.70
C SER A 281 -25.97 10.77 -1.58
N SER A 282 -25.89 9.97 -2.65
CA SER A 282 -27.05 9.57 -3.46
C SER A 282 -28.07 8.80 -2.62
N ASN A 283 -27.63 7.76 -1.91
CA ASN A 283 -28.49 6.92 -1.07
C ASN A 283 -29.14 7.72 0.07
N VAL A 284 -28.39 8.61 0.71
CA VAL A 284 -28.95 9.50 1.75
C VAL A 284 -29.96 10.47 1.13
N GLY A 285 -29.71 10.96 -0.09
CA GLY A 285 -30.67 11.75 -0.85
C GLY A 285 -31.96 11.01 -1.15
N GLU A 286 -31.88 9.75 -1.59
CA GLU A 286 -33.04 8.89 -1.81
C GLU A 286 -33.83 8.63 -0.52
N VAL A 287 -33.13 8.26 0.55
CA VAL A 287 -33.74 8.00 1.86
C VAL A 287 -34.46 9.26 2.36
N PHE A 288 -33.82 10.43 2.29
CA PHE A 288 -34.46 11.67 2.70
C PHE A 288 -35.58 12.12 1.76
N THR A 289 -35.52 11.82 0.46
CA THR A 289 -36.62 12.07 -0.48
C THR A 289 -37.84 11.23 -0.10
N VAL A 290 -37.66 9.93 0.13
CA VAL A 290 -38.75 9.03 0.49
C VAL A 290 -39.29 9.37 1.88
N PHE A 291 -38.42 9.51 2.87
CA PHE A 291 -38.79 9.86 4.24
C PHE A 291 -39.49 11.23 4.28
N GLY A 292 -38.91 12.25 3.68
CA GLY A 292 -39.48 13.59 3.62
C GLY A 292 -40.81 13.63 2.87
N GLY A 293 -40.92 12.93 1.74
CA GLY A 293 -42.16 12.84 0.97
C GLY A 293 -43.28 12.13 1.72
N VAL A 294 -42.96 11.16 2.58
CA VAL A 294 -43.95 10.49 3.45
C VAL A 294 -44.32 11.35 4.66
N VAL A 295 -43.34 11.94 5.35
CA VAL A 295 -43.57 12.75 6.56
C VAL A 295 -44.31 14.05 6.22
N PHE A 296 -43.96 14.69 5.11
CA PHE A 296 -44.58 15.92 4.66
C PHE A 296 -45.65 15.70 3.58
N ALA A 297 -46.12 14.46 3.41
CA ALA A 297 -47.06 14.07 2.37
C ALA A 297 -48.31 14.99 2.29
N GLY A 298 -48.88 15.32 3.45
CA GLY A 298 -50.05 16.19 3.52
C GLY A 298 -49.78 17.65 3.15
N ALA A 299 -48.57 18.15 3.40
CA ALA A 299 -48.17 19.51 3.05
C ALA A 299 -47.73 19.64 1.58
N LEU A 300 -47.19 18.57 1.00
CA LEU A 300 -46.63 18.54 -0.35
C LEU A 300 -47.63 18.05 -1.42
N GLY A 301 -48.91 17.91 -1.07
CA GLY A 301 -49.92 17.37 -1.98
C GLY A 301 -49.74 15.89 -2.36
N ILE A 302 -48.82 15.15 -1.71
CA ILE A 302 -48.57 13.72 -1.94
C ILE A 302 -49.64 12.90 -1.19
N THR A 303 -50.90 13.08 -1.58
CA THR A 303 -52.03 12.37 -1.00
C THR A 303 -52.79 11.63 -2.09
N GLN A 304 -53.53 10.59 -1.77
CA GLN A 304 -54.46 9.97 -2.73
C GLN A 304 -55.88 10.25 -2.25
N PRO A 305 -56.70 10.98 -3.03
CA PRO A 305 -58.10 11.21 -2.69
C PRO A 305 -58.79 9.87 -2.47
N ASN A 306 -59.47 9.73 -1.33
CA ASN A 306 -60.23 8.53 -0.91
C ASN A 306 -59.40 7.28 -0.54
N SER A 307 -58.09 7.44 -0.25
CA SER A 307 -57.25 6.34 0.24
C SER A 307 -56.75 6.62 1.66
N VAL A 308 -56.86 5.63 2.55
CA VAL A 308 -56.39 5.71 3.95
C VAL A 308 -54.88 5.37 4.06
N GLY A 309 -54.24 5.02 2.94
CA GLY A 309 -52.84 4.58 2.88
C GLY A 309 -51.82 5.69 2.61
N VAL A 310 -50.57 5.43 2.97
CA VAL A 310 -49.43 6.30 2.65
C VAL A 310 -49.13 6.24 1.15
N THR A 311 -49.15 7.40 0.49
CA THR A 311 -48.74 7.51 -0.91
C THR A 311 -47.22 7.67 -0.98
N LEU A 312 -46.55 6.74 -1.66
CA LEU A 312 -45.09 6.79 -1.80
C LEU A 312 -44.67 7.85 -2.84
N PRO A 313 -43.68 8.71 -2.52
CA PRO A 313 -43.21 9.73 -3.45
C PRO A 313 -42.50 9.15 -4.67
N LEU A 314 -41.73 8.07 -4.49
CA LEU A 314 -41.06 7.34 -5.58
C LEU A 314 -41.43 5.86 -5.53
N LEU A 315 -41.41 5.20 -6.68
CA LEU A 315 -41.66 3.76 -6.78
C LEU A 315 -40.39 2.96 -6.45
N ALA A 316 -40.57 1.75 -5.92
CA ALA A 316 -39.45 0.84 -5.67
C ALA A 316 -38.70 0.48 -6.96
N THR A 317 -39.40 0.37 -8.10
CA THR A 317 -38.78 0.12 -9.41
C THR A 317 -37.91 1.29 -9.87
N GLN A 318 -38.34 2.54 -9.60
CA GLN A 318 -37.55 3.74 -9.87
C GLN A 318 -36.28 3.77 -9.01
N LEU A 319 -36.39 3.54 -7.70
CA LEU A 319 -35.22 3.49 -6.81
C LEU A 319 -34.25 2.37 -7.19
N LEU A 320 -34.76 1.20 -7.61
CA LEU A 320 -33.93 0.10 -8.07
C LEU A 320 -33.20 0.43 -9.38
N TRP A 321 -33.87 1.13 -10.30
CA TRP A 321 -33.25 1.64 -11.52
C TRP A 321 -32.10 2.59 -11.22
N ILE A 322 -32.32 3.50 -10.27
CA ILE A 322 -31.30 4.47 -9.87
C ILE A 322 -30.06 3.76 -9.33
N ASN A 323 -30.25 2.97 -8.27
CA ASN A 323 -29.15 2.34 -7.54
C ASN A 323 -28.38 1.32 -8.39
N LEU A 324 -29.08 0.54 -9.22
CA LEU A 324 -28.45 -0.55 -9.96
C LEU A 324 -27.87 -0.09 -11.29
N LEU A 325 -28.51 0.87 -11.96
CA LEU A 325 -28.19 1.18 -13.34
C LEU A 325 -27.54 2.56 -13.49
N THR A 326 -28.19 3.62 -13.00
CA THR A 326 -27.67 4.98 -13.23
C THR A 326 -26.49 5.32 -12.33
N ASP A 327 -26.41 4.76 -11.11
CA ASP A 327 -25.33 5.02 -10.16
C ASP A 327 -24.11 4.10 -10.32
N ALA A 328 -24.32 2.87 -10.80
CA ALA A 328 -23.24 1.89 -10.93
C ALA A 328 -22.16 2.34 -11.93
N ALA A 329 -22.55 2.88 -13.08
CA ALA A 329 -21.59 3.28 -14.11
C ALA A 329 -20.72 4.48 -13.67
N PRO A 330 -21.25 5.59 -13.12
CA PRO A 330 -20.44 6.67 -12.58
C PRO A 330 -19.54 6.21 -11.42
N ALA A 331 -20.02 5.35 -10.53
CA ALA A 331 -19.23 4.84 -9.42
C ALA A 331 -18.00 4.04 -9.90
N LEU A 332 -18.17 3.16 -10.89
CA LEU A 332 -17.08 2.43 -11.52
C LEU A 332 -16.09 3.37 -12.23
N ALA A 333 -16.61 4.37 -12.95
CA ALA A 333 -15.78 5.36 -13.62
C ALA A 333 -14.95 6.22 -12.65
N MET A 334 -15.47 6.48 -11.44
CA MET A 334 -14.73 7.14 -10.38
C MET A 334 -13.61 6.26 -9.78
N GLY A 335 -13.71 4.94 -9.90
CA GLY A 335 -12.65 4.00 -9.50
C GLY A 335 -11.35 4.18 -10.28
N VAL A 336 -11.44 4.64 -11.52
CA VAL A 336 -10.30 4.92 -12.43
C VAL A 336 -10.05 6.41 -12.64
N ASP A 337 -10.54 7.25 -11.72
CA ASP A 337 -10.34 8.70 -11.77
C ASP A 337 -8.83 9.01 -11.58
N PRO A 338 -8.24 9.90 -12.41
CA PRO A 338 -6.83 10.26 -12.27
C PRO A 338 -6.52 10.86 -10.91
N GLN A 339 -5.27 10.66 -10.46
CA GLN A 339 -4.77 11.25 -9.23
C GLN A 339 -4.69 12.77 -9.39
N THR A 340 -5.36 13.50 -8.48
CA THR A 340 -5.45 14.97 -8.53
C THR A 340 -4.33 15.66 -7.74
N ASP A 341 -3.72 14.95 -6.79
CA ASP A 341 -2.67 15.46 -5.90
C ASP A 341 -1.53 14.42 -5.78
N ASP A 342 -0.33 14.88 -5.41
CA ASP A 342 0.81 13.98 -5.19
C ASP A 342 0.61 13.15 -3.91
N VAL A 343 0.12 11.92 -4.09
CA VAL A 343 -0.15 10.96 -3.00
C VAL A 343 1.11 10.54 -2.23
N MET A 344 2.31 10.85 -2.73
CA MET A 344 3.58 10.56 -2.08
C MET A 344 4.10 11.71 -1.21
N ASN A 345 3.38 12.83 -1.12
CA ASN A 345 3.71 13.94 -0.20
C ASN A 345 2.98 13.90 1.15
N ARG A 346 2.17 12.86 1.39
CA ARG A 346 1.44 12.65 2.65
C ARG A 346 2.01 11.47 3.42
N ARG A 347 1.94 11.53 4.76
CA ARG A 347 2.32 10.41 5.64
C ARG A 347 1.37 9.21 5.46
N PRO A 348 1.80 7.99 5.83
CA PRO A 348 0.92 6.84 5.85
C PRO A 348 -0.29 7.07 6.76
N ARG A 349 -1.45 6.57 6.32
CA ARG A 349 -2.70 6.60 7.09
C ARG A 349 -2.58 5.69 8.32
N ARG A 350 -3.19 6.08 9.43
CA ARG A 350 -3.27 5.24 10.64
C ARG A 350 -4.38 4.20 10.49
N LEU A 351 -4.21 3.03 11.11
CA LEU A 351 -5.24 1.98 11.14
C LEU A 351 -6.57 2.45 11.74
N THR A 352 -6.52 3.42 12.66
CA THR A 352 -7.70 4.01 13.31
C THR A 352 -8.42 5.06 12.45
N ASP A 353 -7.82 5.47 11.32
CA ASP A 353 -8.44 6.45 10.43
C ASP A 353 -9.60 5.80 9.67
N SER A 354 -10.82 6.29 9.94
CA SER A 354 -12.02 5.82 9.26
C SER A 354 -11.98 6.18 7.76
N VAL A 355 -12.44 5.26 6.91
CA VAL A 355 -12.57 5.49 5.46
C VAL A 355 -13.53 6.66 5.18
N ILE A 356 -14.62 6.71 5.95
CA ILE A 356 -15.60 7.80 5.95
C ILE A 356 -15.38 8.62 7.21
N ASP A 357 -14.72 9.76 7.07
CA ASP A 357 -14.43 10.66 8.19
C ASP A 357 -15.60 11.62 8.47
N LYS A 358 -15.53 12.34 9.58
CA LYS A 358 -16.56 13.32 9.97
C LYS A 358 -16.82 14.39 8.91
N PRO A 359 -15.79 14.98 8.25
CA PRO A 359 -16.00 15.89 7.13
C PRO A 359 -16.81 15.26 5.99
N MET A 360 -16.45 14.04 5.57
CA MET A 360 -17.16 13.32 4.53
C MET A 360 -18.62 13.01 4.91
N TRP A 361 -18.90 12.63 6.17
CA TRP A 361 -20.27 12.49 6.66
C TRP A 361 -21.05 13.79 6.58
N GLY A 362 -20.42 14.91 6.93
CA GLY A 362 -21.02 16.24 6.82
C GLY A 362 -21.36 16.60 5.37
N ASP A 363 -20.55 16.18 4.41
CA ASP A 363 -20.82 16.38 2.98
C ASP A 363 -21.97 15.48 2.50
N ILE A 364 -21.94 14.20 2.87
CA ILE A 364 -22.95 13.20 2.51
C ILE A 364 -24.34 13.66 2.95
N VAL A 365 -24.48 14.06 4.22
CA VAL A 365 -25.78 14.51 4.76
C VAL A 365 -26.21 15.82 4.13
N PHE A 366 -25.31 16.79 3.96
CA PHE A 366 -25.64 18.08 3.36
C PHE A 366 -26.15 17.92 1.92
N ILE A 367 -25.42 17.19 1.08
CA ILE A 367 -25.81 16.97 -0.31
C ILE A 367 -27.09 16.14 -0.37
N GLY A 368 -27.24 15.10 0.47
CA GLY A 368 -28.46 14.30 0.53
C GLY A 368 -29.70 15.12 0.90
N VAL A 369 -29.61 16.02 1.88
CA VAL A 369 -30.72 16.92 2.24
C VAL A 369 -31.08 17.86 1.08
N ILE A 370 -30.08 18.43 0.40
CA ILE A 370 -30.33 19.29 -0.77
C ILE A 370 -31.00 18.49 -1.89
N MET A 371 -30.48 17.29 -2.22
CA MET A 371 -31.08 16.40 -3.22
C MET A 371 -32.55 16.09 -2.89
N ALA A 372 -32.85 15.76 -1.63
CA ALA A 372 -34.21 15.51 -1.20
C ALA A 372 -35.11 16.74 -1.33
N ALA A 373 -34.62 17.90 -0.90
CA ALA A 373 -35.37 19.15 -0.98
C ALA A 373 -35.73 19.50 -2.42
N ILE A 374 -34.77 19.49 -3.36
CA ILE A 374 -35.04 19.85 -4.76
C ILE A 374 -35.95 18.83 -5.44
N THR A 375 -35.84 17.55 -5.09
CA THR A 375 -36.66 16.48 -5.66
C THR A 375 -38.11 16.63 -5.19
N LEU A 376 -38.31 16.85 -3.89
CA LEU A 376 -39.64 17.08 -3.33
C LEU A 376 -40.26 18.39 -3.82
N ILE A 377 -39.48 19.47 -3.98
CA ILE A 377 -39.96 20.73 -4.56
C ILE A 377 -40.42 20.50 -6.01
N GLY A 378 -39.63 19.81 -6.84
CA GLY A 378 -40.02 19.55 -8.22
C GLY A 378 -41.27 18.68 -8.35
N MET A 379 -41.46 17.73 -7.42
CA MET A 379 -42.70 16.95 -7.31
C MET A 379 -43.88 17.82 -6.88
N ASP A 380 -43.71 18.63 -5.83
CA ASP A 380 -44.73 19.50 -5.24
C ASP A 380 -45.27 20.53 -6.25
N MET A 381 -44.41 21.05 -7.12
CA MET A 381 -44.80 21.96 -8.21
C MET A 381 -45.86 21.36 -9.16
N HIS A 382 -45.92 20.03 -9.27
CA HIS A 382 -46.79 19.30 -10.20
C HIS A 382 -47.97 18.57 -9.50
N LEU A 383 -48.13 18.76 -8.18
CA LEU A 383 -49.22 18.17 -7.40
C LEU A 383 -50.23 19.24 -6.99
N ALA A 384 -51.52 18.97 -7.22
CA ALA A 384 -52.57 19.89 -6.82
C ALA A 384 -52.64 20.01 -5.28
N GLY A 385 -52.43 21.23 -4.75
CA GLY A 385 -52.47 21.49 -3.30
C GLY A 385 -51.11 21.46 -2.61
N GLY A 386 -50.02 21.34 -3.37
CA GLY A 386 -48.66 21.56 -2.91
C GLY A 386 -48.33 23.03 -2.58
N LEU A 387 -47.22 23.27 -1.88
CA LEU A 387 -46.79 24.60 -1.42
C LEU A 387 -46.35 25.52 -2.58
N PHE A 388 -45.81 24.94 -3.65
CA PHE A 388 -45.28 25.64 -4.83
C PHE A 388 -46.05 25.29 -6.10
N THR A 389 -47.27 24.75 -5.96
CA THR A 389 -48.12 24.27 -7.08
C THR A 389 -48.17 25.26 -8.25
N ASP A 390 -47.82 24.81 -9.45
CA ASP A 390 -48.07 25.58 -10.67
C ASP A 390 -49.57 25.57 -11.00
N ARG A 391 -50.09 26.74 -11.38
CA ARG A 391 -51.53 27.00 -11.62
C ARG A 391 -52.08 26.24 -12.83
N SER A 392 -51.23 25.56 -13.61
CA SER A 392 -51.58 24.77 -14.80
C SER A 392 -52.09 23.35 -14.48
N THR A 393 -51.90 22.87 -13.24
CA THR A 393 -52.17 21.47 -12.82
C THR A 393 -53.65 21.05 -12.81
N THR A 394 -54.59 21.99 -12.92
CA THR A 394 -56.04 21.76 -12.73
C THR A 394 -56.77 20.99 -13.84
N VAL A 395 -56.09 20.51 -14.89
CA VAL A 395 -56.73 19.84 -16.05
C VAL A 395 -56.62 18.29 -15.99
N LEU A 396 -55.71 17.73 -15.19
CA LEU A 396 -55.44 16.29 -15.13
C LEU A 396 -56.14 15.60 -13.95
N THR A 397 -56.36 14.28 -14.06
CA THR A 397 -56.83 13.48 -12.93
C THR A 397 -55.72 13.34 -11.88
N HIS A 398 -56.07 13.21 -10.60
CA HIS A 398 -55.09 13.10 -9.51
C HIS A 398 -54.10 11.92 -9.71
N ALA A 399 -54.56 10.81 -10.30
CA ALA A 399 -53.70 9.68 -10.62
C ALA A 399 -52.65 10.03 -11.70
N ALA A 400 -53.04 10.79 -12.72
CA ALA A 400 -52.13 11.26 -13.76
C ALA A 400 -51.13 12.30 -13.23
N GLN A 401 -51.58 13.22 -12.37
CA GLN A 401 -50.71 14.18 -11.67
C GLN A 401 -49.65 13.47 -10.83
N MET A 402 -50.02 12.42 -10.08
CA MET A 402 -49.07 11.66 -9.26
C MET A 402 -48.00 10.95 -10.10
N THR A 403 -48.37 10.35 -11.22
CA THR A 403 -47.42 9.70 -12.14
C THR A 403 -46.48 10.72 -12.79
N HIS A 404 -47.01 11.89 -13.15
CA HIS A 404 -46.22 12.99 -13.70
C HIS A 404 -45.23 13.56 -12.68
N ALA A 405 -45.69 13.89 -11.48
CA ALA A 405 -44.85 14.34 -10.37
C ALA A 405 -43.77 13.31 -10.01
N ARG A 406 -44.10 12.02 -9.98
CA ARG A 406 -43.12 10.92 -9.81
C ARG A 406 -42.06 10.93 -10.90
N THR A 407 -42.44 11.19 -12.15
CA THR A 407 -41.50 11.25 -13.27
C THR A 407 -40.56 12.46 -13.14
N MET A 408 -41.10 13.62 -12.74
CA MET A 408 -40.31 14.82 -12.44
C MET A 408 -39.32 14.55 -11.31
N GLY A 409 -39.79 14.03 -10.17
CA GLY A 409 -38.94 13.69 -9.03
C GLY A 409 -37.86 12.65 -9.39
N PHE A 410 -38.25 11.58 -10.07
CA PHE A 410 -37.32 10.56 -10.56
C PHE A 410 -36.24 11.15 -11.47
N THR A 411 -36.61 12.01 -12.41
CA THR A 411 -35.67 12.65 -13.35
C THR A 411 -34.76 13.66 -12.66
N ILE A 412 -35.31 14.53 -11.80
CA ILE A 412 -34.53 15.48 -11.00
C ILE A 412 -33.48 14.75 -10.17
N LEU A 413 -33.88 13.64 -9.53
CA LEU A 413 -32.98 12.87 -8.67
C LEU A 413 -31.85 12.22 -9.47
N VAL A 414 -32.14 11.60 -10.61
CA VAL A 414 -31.13 11.02 -11.51
C VAL A 414 -30.13 12.08 -11.97
N PHE A 415 -30.60 13.22 -12.48
CA PHE A 415 -29.69 14.29 -12.94
C PHE A 415 -28.92 14.95 -11.80
N ALA A 416 -29.55 15.10 -10.63
CA ALA A 416 -28.90 15.59 -9.42
C ALA A 416 -27.74 14.68 -8.98
N GLN A 417 -27.95 13.36 -9.04
CA GLN A 417 -26.91 12.37 -8.75
C GLN A 417 -25.78 12.42 -9.78
N MET A 418 -26.08 12.57 -11.07
CA MET A 418 -25.04 12.71 -12.11
C MET A 418 -24.17 13.95 -11.91
N LEU A 419 -24.78 15.08 -11.54
CA LEU A 419 -24.06 16.30 -11.19
C LEU A 419 -23.29 16.15 -9.87
N ASN A 420 -23.85 15.40 -8.91
CA ASN A 420 -23.17 15.05 -7.68
C ASN A 420 -21.97 14.12 -7.90
N ALA A 421 -22.01 13.22 -8.89
CA ALA A 421 -20.87 12.38 -9.26
C ALA A 421 -19.67 13.24 -9.68
N LEU A 422 -19.91 14.28 -10.49
CA LEU A 422 -18.89 15.29 -10.83
C LEU A 422 -18.39 16.01 -9.58
N ALA A 423 -19.30 16.43 -8.71
CA ALA A 423 -18.99 17.15 -7.48
C ALA A 423 -18.19 16.32 -6.46
N SER A 424 -18.43 15.01 -6.40
CA SER A 424 -17.86 14.09 -5.41
C SER A 424 -16.41 13.68 -5.69
N ARG A 425 -15.88 14.00 -6.89
CA ARG A 425 -14.48 13.72 -7.29
C ARG A 425 -13.44 14.37 -6.36
N SER A 426 -13.79 15.45 -5.68
CA SER A 426 -12.90 16.07 -4.70
C SER A 426 -13.69 16.68 -3.53
N HIS A 427 -13.11 16.58 -2.33
CA HIS A 427 -13.64 17.23 -1.12
C HIS A 427 -13.44 18.74 -1.13
N LEU A 428 -12.34 19.24 -1.73
CA LEU A 428 -11.96 20.66 -1.67
C LEU A 428 -11.77 21.30 -3.04
N GLN A 429 -11.32 20.53 -4.05
CA GLN A 429 -11.10 21.08 -5.38
C GLN A 429 -12.45 21.32 -6.08
N SER A 430 -12.50 22.40 -6.83
CA SER A 430 -13.68 22.75 -7.62
C SER A 430 -13.86 21.76 -8.75
N VAL A 431 -15.10 21.45 -9.10
CA VAL A 431 -15.47 20.61 -10.26
C VAL A 431 -14.87 21.11 -11.57
N PHE A 432 -14.69 22.42 -11.70
CA PHE A 432 -14.12 23.02 -12.92
C PHE A 432 -12.62 22.71 -13.11
N VAL A 433 -11.93 22.27 -12.06
CA VAL A 433 -10.53 21.84 -12.15
C VAL A 433 -10.49 20.39 -12.63
N GLY A 434 -9.98 20.17 -13.84
CA GLY A 434 -9.88 18.82 -14.40
C GLY A 434 -11.24 18.18 -14.73
N LEU A 435 -12.25 19.00 -15.08
CA LEU A 435 -13.62 18.55 -15.39
C LEU A 435 -13.66 17.40 -16.42
N PHE A 436 -12.81 17.47 -17.45
CA PHE A 436 -12.73 16.48 -18.53
C PHE A 436 -11.59 15.47 -18.37
N ALA A 437 -10.90 15.46 -17.21
CA ALA A 437 -9.77 14.55 -16.99
C ALA A 437 -10.21 13.08 -16.98
N ASN A 438 -11.42 12.79 -16.51
CA ASN A 438 -11.98 11.44 -16.48
C ASN A 438 -12.98 11.25 -17.63
N ARG A 439 -12.50 10.70 -18.74
CA ARG A 439 -13.34 10.37 -19.91
C ARG A 439 -14.37 9.27 -19.62
N TRP A 440 -14.06 8.34 -18.72
CA TRP A 440 -14.96 7.26 -18.34
C TRP A 440 -16.18 7.79 -17.60
N LEU A 441 -15.99 8.82 -16.76
CA LEU A 441 -17.10 9.43 -16.03
C LEU A 441 -18.08 10.13 -16.96
N TRP A 442 -17.59 10.87 -17.96
CA TRP A 442 -18.44 11.47 -18.98
C TRP A 442 -19.15 10.43 -19.85
N GLY A 443 -18.47 9.32 -20.17
CA GLY A 443 -19.09 8.17 -20.85
C GLY A 443 -20.21 7.56 -20.01
N ALA A 444 -19.99 7.37 -18.70
CA ALA A 444 -21.00 6.87 -17.78
C ALA A 444 -22.19 7.83 -17.66
N ILE A 445 -21.94 9.14 -17.54
CA ILE A 445 -22.99 10.17 -17.54
C ILE A 445 -23.80 10.10 -18.84
N ALA A 446 -23.15 10.05 -20.00
CA ALA A 446 -23.85 9.95 -21.28
C ALA A 446 -24.73 8.69 -21.37
N VAL A 447 -24.23 7.54 -20.91
CA VAL A 447 -25.00 6.30 -20.84
C VAL A 447 -26.19 6.46 -19.88
N SER A 448 -26.01 7.05 -18.70
CA SER A 448 -27.10 7.30 -17.76
C SER A 448 -28.17 8.24 -18.35
N VAL A 449 -27.79 9.27 -19.12
CA VAL A 449 -28.76 10.12 -19.84
C VAL A 449 -29.56 9.31 -20.84
N VAL A 450 -28.90 8.49 -21.67
CA VAL A 450 -29.57 7.65 -22.67
C VAL A 450 -30.54 6.68 -22.02
N LEU A 451 -30.13 6.05 -20.91
CA LEU A 451 -30.96 5.12 -20.16
C LEU A 451 -32.16 5.84 -19.52
N GLN A 452 -31.97 7.05 -19.01
CA GLN A 452 -33.07 7.87 -18.47
C GLN A 452 -34.08 8.23 -19.56
N LEU A 453 -33.61 8.65 -20.74
CA LEU A 453 -34.47 8.93 -21.89
C LEU A 453 -35.22 7.67 -22.35
N ALA A 454 -34.56 6.50 -22.34
CA ALA A 454 -35.19 5.25 -22.70
C ALA A 454 -36.38 4.92 -21.77
N VAL A 455 -36.22 5.08 -20.45
CA VAL A 455 -37.29 4.81 -19.47
C VAL A 455 -38.45 5.79 -19.55
N ILE A 456 -38.24 7.01 -20.02
CA ILE A 456 -39.29 8.04 -20.14
C ILE A 456 -40.05 7.93 -21.47
N TYR A 457 -39.35 7.61 -22.57
CA TYR A 457 -39.90 7.72 -23.92
C TYR A 457 -40.23 6.38 -24.58
N ILE A 458 -39.73 5.25 -24.07
CA ILE A 458 -40.09 3.93 -24.61
C ILE A 458 -41.38 3.44 -23.92
N PRO A 459 -42.52 3.33 -24.63
CA PRO A 459 -43.81 3.03 -24.00
C PRO A 459 -43.84 1.71 -23.23
N PHE A 460 -43.04 0.72 -23.64
CA PHE A 460 -42.89 -0.56 -22.95
C PHE A 460 -42.30 -0.42 -21.54
N LEU A 461 -41.45 0.58 -21.30
CA LEU A 461 -40.81 0.83 -20.01
C LEU A 461 -41.67 1.72 -19.10
N ASN A 462 -42.56 2.53 -19.66
CA ASN A 462 -43.40 3.46 -18.89
C ASN A 462 -44.31 2.77 -17.86
N GLY A 463 -44.84 1.58 -18.18
CA GLY A 463 -45.70 0.82 -17.27
C GLY A 463 -44.96 0.34 -16.01
N PRO A 464 -43.87 -0.46 -16.14
CA PRO A 464 -43.10 -0.95 -14.99
C PRO A 464 -42.47 0.15 -14.11
N PHE A 465 -42.05 1.27 -14.72
CA PHE A 465 -41.39 2.37 -14.00
C PHE A 465 -42.33 3.50 -13.60
N GLY A 466 -43.60 3.46 -14.01
CA GLY A 466 -44.60 4.48 -13.70
C GLY A 466 -44.17 5.87 -14.19
N THR A 467 -43.68 5.96 -15.42
CA THR A 467 -43.17 7.19 -16.05
C THR A 467 -44.08 7.70 -17.16
N VAL A 468 -44.03 9.01 -17.42
CA VAL A 468 -44.71 9.65 -18.55
C VAL A 468 -43.74 10.54 -19.34
N PRO A 469 -43.92 10.71 -20.66
CA PRO A 469 -43.08 11.60 -21.45
C PRO A 469 -43.09 13.03 -20.91
N LEU A 470 -41.92 13.64 -20.81
CA LEU A 470 -41.76 15.04 -20.38
C LEU A 470 -41.67 15.99 -21.57
N ASP A 471 -42.24 17.18 -21.42
CA ASP A 471 -42.11 18.28 -22.37
C ASP A 471 -40.80 19.07 -22.18
N PHE A 472 -40.46 19.94 -23.13
CA PHE A 472 -39.23 20.72 -23.12
C PHE A 472 -39.09 21.60 -21.87
N MET A 473 -40.17 22.25 -21.42
CA MET A 473 -40.11 23.11 -20.23
C MET A 473 -39.88 22.31 -18.95
N GLU A 474 -40.51 21.14 -18.84
CA GLU A 474 -40.33 20.21 -17.72
C GLU A 474 -38.89 19.70 -17.66
N TRP A 475 -38.25 19.48 -18.82
CA TRP A 475 -36.82 19.18 -18.89
C TRP A 475 -35.93 20.32 -18.38
N VAL A 476 -36.24 21.57 -18.74
CA VAL A 476 -35.52 22.75 -18.25
C VAL A 476 -35.65 22.87 -16.74
N GLU A 477 -36.84 22.61 -16.19
CA GLU A 477 -37.09 22.58 -14.75
C GLU A 477 -36.29 21.47 -14.06
N CYS A 478 -36.32 20.25 -14.61
CA CYS A 478 -35.54 19.12 -14.08
C CYS A 478 -34.07 19.47 -13.98
N LEU A 479 -33.48 19.93 -15.09
CA LEU A 479 -32.07 20.29 -15.15
C LEU A 479 -31.75 21.50 -14.26
N GLY A 480 -32.64 22.49 -14.22
CA GLY A 480 -32.48 23.69 -13.38
C GLY A 480 -32.45 23.36 -11.90
N LEU A 481 -33.35 22.51 -11.43
CA LEU A 481 -33.38 22.04 -10.04
C LEU A 481 -32.18 21.15 -9.72
N SER A 482 -31.82 20.20 -10.60
CA SER A 482 -30.65 19.35 -10.40
C SER A 482 -29.34 20.16 -10.31
N MET A 483 -29.23 21.27 -11.05
CA MET A 483 -28.06 22.16 -11.00
C MET A 483 -27.83 22.79 -9.61
N VAL A 484 -28.87 22.92 -8.78
CA VAL A 484 -28.74 23.42 -7.40
C VAL A 484 -27.79 22.54 -6.59
N VAL A 485 -27.74 21.23 -6.82
CA VAL A 485 -26.82 20.32 -6.10
C VAL A 485 -25.37 20.64 -6.43
N LEU A 486 -25.06 20.88 -7.70
CA LEU A 486 -23.71 21.28 -8.11
C LEU A 486 -23.33 22.63 -7.50
N ILE A 487 -24.23 23.62 -7.57
CA ILE A 487 -24.01 24.96 -7.03
C ILE A 487 -23.80 24.89 -5.50
N ALA A 488 -24.65 24.16 -4.78
CA ALA A 488 -24.55 23.99 -3.34
C ALA A 488 -23.24 23.32 -2.93
N SER A 489 -22.82 22.29 -3.66
CA SER A 489 -21.54 21.62 -3.44
C SER A 489 -20.35 22.56 -3.64
N GLU A 490 -20.34 23.33 -4.74
CA GLU A 490 -19.25 24.28 -5.03
C GLU A 490 -19.19 25.45 -4.03
N LEU A 491 -20.35 25.98 -3.60
CA LEU A 491 -20.43 26.99 -2.53
C LEU A 491 -19.83 26.45 -1.24
N ARG A 492 -20.20 25.22 -0.84
CA ARG A 492 -19.67 24.57 0.35
C ARG A 492 -18.15 24.40 0.27
N LYS A 493 -17.64 23.88 -0.85
CA LYS A 493 -16.18 23.76 -1.09
C LYS A 493 -15.48 25.11 -1.00
N CYS A 494 -16.08 26.16 -1.55
CA CYS A 494 -15.54 27.52 -1.48
C CYS A 494 -15.41 28.00 -0.03
N VAL A 495 -16.45 27.80 0.79
CA VAL A 495 -16.44 28.12 2.22
C VAL A 495 -15.38 27.31 2.97
N LEU A 496 -15.29 25.99 2.72
CA LEU A 496 -14.29 25.12 3.35
C LEU A 496 -12.85 25.55 3.00
N ARG A 497 -12.59 25.89 1.73
CA ARG A 497 -11.28 26.42 1.30
C ARG A 497 -10.95 27.74 2.00
N PHE A 498 -11.92 28.64 2.15
CA PHE A 498 -11.73 29.91 2.84
C PHE A 498 -11.40 29.72 4.33
N ILE A 499 -12.12 28.82 5.01
CA ILE A 499 -11.86 28.46 6.41
C ILE A 499 -10.46 27.84 6.57
N ALA A 500 -10.08 26.92 5.68
CA ALA A 500 -8.76 26.28 5.71
C ALA A 500 -7.62 27.30 5.54
N LYS A 501 -7.75 28.23 4.57
CA LYS A 501 -6.77 29.31 4.37
C LYS A 501 -6.64 30.21 5.60
N ARG A 502 -7.75 30.56 6.25
CA ARG A 502 -7.73 31.37 7.48
C ARG A 502 -7.04 30.65 8.63
N LYS A 503 -7.31 29.37 8.84
CA LYS A 503 -6.64 28.57 9.88
C LYS A 503 -5.14 28.48 9.66
N ALA A 504 -4.71 28.26 8.42
CA ALA A 504 -3.29 28.23 8.05
C ALA A 504 -2.61 29.60 8.28
N ALA A 505 -3.29 30.71 7.93
CA ALA A 505 -2.78 32.05 8.19
C ALA A 505 -2.66 32.35 9.70
N SER A 506 -3.63 31.92 10.52
CA SER A 506 -3.58 32.10 11.97
C SER A 506 -2.52 31.25 12.67
N SER A 507 -2.23 30.04 12.17
CA SER A 507 -1.16 29.20 12.75
C SER A 507 0.22 29.77 12.46
N VAL A 508 0.43 30.35 11.28
CA VAL A 508 1.69 31.02 10.92
C VAL A 508 1.87 32.31 11.74
N ALA A 509 0.80 33.04 12.01
CA ALA A 509 0.83 34.25 12.85
C ALA A 509 1.00 33.97 14.36
N MET A 510 0.76 32.74 14.83
CA MET A 510 1.01 32.33 16.22
C MET A 510 2.39 31.72 16.43
N SER A 511 3.05 31.26 15.35
CA SER A 511 4.39 30.68 15.39
C SER A 511 5.51 31.67 15.03
N ALA A 512 5.15 32.86 14.57
CA ALA A 512 6.03 34.01 14.36
C ALA A 512 5.83 34.97 15.54
#